data_AF-A0A2N2DVL5-F1
#
_entry.id   AF-A0A2N2DVL5-F1
#
_cell.length_a   1.000
_cell.length_b   1.000
_cell.length_c   1.000
_cell.angle_alpha   90.00
_cell.angle_beta   90.00
_cell.angle_gamma   90.00
#
_symmetry.space_group_name_H-M   'P 1'
#
loop_
_entity.id
_entity.type
_entity.pdbx_description
1 polymer ?
#
loop_
_entity_poly.entity_id
_entity_poly.type
_entity_poly.pdbx_seq_one_letter_code
_entity_poly.pdbx_strand_id
1 'polypeptide(L)' 'MFYKADLKDKPSVDQIFEMITAGGAKVLSVENYGIKIGNRADVTILDALSVNEVIAYQNAPVFLVRNGSVYS' A
#
# COMPACT_ATOMS: atom_id res chain seq x y z
N MET A 1 31.19 -5.30 22.42
CA MET A 1 31.01 -5.33 20.96
C MET A 1 29.61 -4.82 20.65
N PHE A 2 29.48 -3.62 20.10
CA PHE A 2 28.19 -3.06 19.70
C PHE A 2 27.82 -3.60 18.32
N TYR A 3 26.65 -4.24 18.22
CA TYR A 3 26.11 -4.84 16.99
C TYR A 3 25.77 -3.72 15.98
N LYS A 4 26.71 -3.40 15.07
CA LYS A 4 26.48 -2.49 13.93
C LYS A 4 26.17 -3.28 12.64
N ALA A 5 25.32 -4.29 12.74
CA ALA A 5 24.93 -5.11 11.61
C ALA A 5 23.41 -5.31 11.60
N ASP A 6 22.62 -4.27 11.30
CA ASP A 6 21.19 -4.45 10.98
C ASP A 6 20.48 -3.24 10.32
N LEU A 7 21.21 -2.29 9.71
CA LEU A 7 20.60 -1.09 9.10
C LEU A 7 20.64 -1.09 7.57
N LYS A 8 21.33 -2.05 6.94
CA LYS A 8 21.42 -2.13 5.47
C LYS A 8 20.41 -3.09 4.82
N ASP A 9 19.80 -4.00 5.58
CA ASP A 9 18.92 -5.06 5.05
C ASP A 9 17.43 -4.86 5.38
N LYS A 10 17.05 -3.76 6.02
CA LYS A 10 15.62 -3.49 6.27
C LYS A 10 14.96 -2.95 5.00
N PRO A 11 13.79 -3.49 4.60
CA PRO A 11 13.06 -2.93 3.48
C PRO A 11 12.67 -1.48 3.79
N SER A 12 12.79 -0.61 2.80
CA SER A 12 12.30 0.76 2.92
C SER A 12 10.78 0.76 3.10
N VAL A 13 10.25 1.87 3.63
CA VAL A 13 8.81 2.03 3.80
C VAL A 13 8.07 1.92 2.45
N ASP A 14 8.66 2.44 1.37
CA ASP A 14 8.12 2.28 0.02
C ASP A 14 8.13 0.82 -0.45
N GLN A 15 9.16 0.05 -0.12
CA GLN A 15 9.20 -1.39 -0.43
C GLN A 15 8.13 -2.16 0.35
N ILE A 16 7.91 -1.82 1.63
CA ILE A 16 6.84 -2.41 2.43
C ILE A 16 5.47 -2.08 1.82
N PHE A 17 5.27 -0.83 1.40
CA PHE A 17 4.01 -0.41 0.79
C PHE A 17 3.76 -1.08 -0.56
N GLU A 18 4.79 -1.22 -1.39
CA GLU A 18 4.75 -1.99 -2.63
C GLU A 18 4.36 -3.46 -2.35
N MET A 19 4.96 -4.09 -1.33
CA MET A 19 4.67 -5.48 -0.96
C MET A 19 3.19 -5.69 -0.61
N ILE A 20 2.57 -4.75 0.12
CA ILE A 20 1.15 -4.86 0.52
C ILE A 20 0.17 -4.33 -0.54
N THR A 21 0.67 -3.81 -1.67
CA THR A 21 -0.15 -3.31 -2.79
C THR A 21 0.17 -4.06 -4.09
N ALA A 22 0.93 -3.45 -5.00
CA ALA A 22 1.21 -3.99 -6.33
C ALA A 22 2.03 -5.29 -6.29
N GLY A 23 2.93 -5.45 -5.32
CA GLY A 23 3.66 -6.69 -5.07
C GLY A 23 2.71 -7.85 -4.72
N GLY A 24 1.77 -7.63 -3.81
CA GLY A 24 0.74 -8.62 -3.47
C GLY A 24 -0.16 -8.95 -4.66
N ALA A 25 -0.61 -7.93 -5.40
CA ALA A 25 -1.41 -8.11 -6.61
C ALA A 25 -0.70 -8.97 -7.66
N LYS A 26 0.61 -8.73 -7.85
CA LYS A 26 1.44 -9.51 -8.77
C LYS A 26 1.57 -10.97 -8.35
N VAL A 27 1.78 -11.25 -7.05
CA VAL A 27 1.85 -12.63 -6.54
C VAL A 27 0.55 -13.38 -6.76
N LEU A 28 -0.58 -12.69 -6.64
CA LEU A 28 -1.91 -13.24 -6.87
C LEU A 28 -2.34 -13.26 -8.34
N SER A 29 -1.47 -12.83 -9.27
CA SER A 29 -1.78 -12.68 -10.70
C SER A 29 -3.03 -11.83 -10.96
N VAL A 30 -3.26 -10.80 -10.14
CA VAL A 30 -4.37 -9.86 -10.34
C VAL A 30 -4.03 -8.94 -11.50
N GLU A 31 -4.77 -9.09 -12.59
CA GLU A 31 -4.65 -8.22 -13.76
C GLU A 31 -5.32 -6.86 -13.52
N ASN A 32 -4.84 -5.83 -14.23
CA ASN A 32 -5.41 -4.49 -14.19
C ASN A 32 -5.51 -3.91 -12.76
N TYR A 33 -4.50 -4.19 -11.92
CA TYR A 33 -4.34 -3.62 -10.58
C TYR A 33 -3.63 -2.25 -10.63
N GLY A 34 -4.00 -1.36 -9.72
CA GLY A 34 -3.43 -0.03 -9.58
C GLY A 34 -4.29 1.08 -10.17
N ILE A 35 -3.90 2.34 -9.96
CA ILE A 35 -4.64 3.51 -10.40
C ILE A 35 -4.22 3.88 -11.83
N LYS A 36 -4.94 3.34 -12.81
CA LYS A 36 -4.69 3.59 -14.25
C LYS A 36 -6.00 3.50 -15.02
N ILE A 37 -6.11 4.27 -16.11
CA ILE A 37 -7.26 4.18 -17.03
C ILE A 37 -7.42 2.74 -17.52
N GLY A 38 -8.65 2.21 -17.44
CA GLY A 38 -9.00 0.84 -17.81
C GLY A 38 -8.94 -0.17 -16.66
N ASN A 39 -8.30 0.17 -15.54
CA ASN A 39 -8.27 -0.68 -14.35
C ASN A 39 -9.60 -0.65 -13.58
N ARG A 40 -9.79 -1.65 -12.72
CA ARG A 40 -10.93 -1.67 -11.79
C ARG A 40 -10.89 -0.44 -10.90
N ALA A 41 -12.05 0.17 -10.66
CA ALA A 41 -12.23 1.28 -9.73
C ALA A 41 -12.25 0.77 -8.27
N ASP A 42 -11.15 0.12 -7.86
CA ASP A 42 -10.92 -0.39 -6.52
C ASP A 42 -9.82 0.46 -5.86
N VAL A 43 -10.21 1.39 -4.99
CA VAL A 43 -9.31 2.37 -4.37
C VAL A 43 -9.57 2.45 -2.87
N THR A 44 -8.52 2.54 -2.07
CA THR A 44 -8.60 2.81 -0.62
C THR A 44 -8.14 4.24 -0.38
N ILE A 45 -8.97 5.04 0.29
CA ILE A 45 -8.67 6.45 0.60
C ILE A 45 -8.26 6.52 2.06
N LEU A 46 -7.06 7.06 2.29
CA LEU A 46 -6.43 7.17 3.61
C LEU A 46 -6.23 8.65 3.94
N ASP A 47 -6.43 9.02 5.20
CA ASP A 47 -6.07 10.36 5.71
C ASP A 47 -4.59 10.38 6.08
N ALA A 48 -3.74 10.49 5.06
CA ALA A 48 -2.30 10.53 5.18
C ALA A 48 -1.68 11.32 4.02
N LEU A 49 -0.61 12.06 4.30
CA LEU A 49 0.13 12.86 3.33
C LEU A 49 1.28 12.09 2.69
N SER A 50 1.65 10.93 3.26
CA SER A 50 2.73 10.09 2.73
C SER A 50 2.57 8.62 3.10
N VAL A 51 3.26 7.75 2.36
CA VAL A 51 3.35 6.31 2.66
C VAL A 51 3.94 6.06 4.05
N ASN A 52 4.90 6.89 4.49
CA ASN A 52 5.46 6.81 5.85
C ASN A 52 4.39 6.97 6.92
N GLU A 53 3.49 7.94 6.76
CA GLU A 53 2.38 8.15 7.69
C GLU A 53 1.38 6.98 7.67
N VAL A 54 1.08 6.45 6.48
CA VAL A 54 0.21 5.26 6.35
C VAL A 54 0.74 4.09 7.16
N ILE A 55 2.04 3.78 7.01
CA ILE A 55 2.67 2.65 7.71
C ILE A 55 2.85 2.95 9.20
N ALA A 56 3.22 4.18 9.57
CA ALA A 56 3.48 4.54 10.96
C ALA A 56 2.22 4.60 11.83
N TYR A 57 1.12 5.16 11.30
CA TYR A 57 -0.09 5.41 12.08
C TYR A 57 -1.14 4.32 11.93
N GLN A 58 -1.17 3.60 10.80
CA GLN A 58 -2.14 2.52 10.54
C GLN A 58 -3.59 2.94 10.80
N ASN A 59 -3.92 4.20 10.53
CA ASN A 59 -5.28 4.72 10.69
C ASN A 59 -6.25 3.93 9.81
N ALA A 60 -7.51 3.84 10.25
CA ALA A 60 -8.57 3.26 9.44
C ALA A 60 -8.75 4.07 8.14
N PRO A 61 -9.08 3.41 7.01
CA PRO A 61 -9.45 4.11 5.80
C PRO A 61 -10.64 5.03 6.02
N VAL A 62 -10.64 6.18 5.36
CA VAL A 62 -11.77 7.13 5.40
C VAL A 62 -12.87 6.67 4.45
N PHE A 63 -12.49 6.12 3.29
CA PHE A 63 -13.41 5.54 2.32
C PHE A 63 -12.77 4.36 1.60
N LEU A 64 -13.62 3.43 1.18
CA LEU A 64 -13.29 2.38 0.25
C LEU A 64 -14.14 2.56 -1.01
N VAL A 65 -13.52 2.50 -2.18
CA VAL A 65 -14.23 2.36 -3.46
C VAL A 65 -14.02 0.95 -3.94
N ARG A 66 -15.09 0.20 -4.17
CA ARG A 66 -15.04 -1.16 -4.72
C ARG A 66 -16.03 -1.31 -5.85
N ASN A 67 -15.55 -1.71 -7.02
CA ASN A 67 -16.30 -1.79 -8.27
C ASN A 67 -17.07 -0.49 -8.59
N GLY A 68 -16.44 0.66 -8.31
CA GLY A 68 -17.05 1.98 -8.51
C GLY A 68 -18.08 2.41 -7.45
N SER A 69 -18.37 1.58 -6.45
CA SER A 69 -19.27 1.94 -5.33
C SER A 69 -18.48 2.41 -4.11
N VAL A 70 -18.97 3.41 -3.40
CA VAL A 70 -18.30 4.02 -2.24
C VAL A 70 -18.83 3.43 -0.93
N TYR A 71 -17.93 3.14 0.01
CA TYR A 71 -18.20 2.63 1.36
C TYR A 71 -17.43 3.46 2.39
N SER A 72 -18.06 3.70 3.54
CA SER A 72 -17.50 4.38 4.72
C SER A 72 -17.36 3.41 5.89
#